data_AF-A0A1M6MT46-F1
#
_entry.id   AF-A0A1M6MT46-F1
#
_cell.length_a   1.000
_cell.length_b   1.000
_cell.length_c   1.000
_cell.angle_alpha   90.00
_cell.angle_beta   90.00
_cell.angle_gamma   90.00
#
_symmetry.space_group_name_H-M   'P 1'
#
loop_
_entity.id
_entity.type
_entity.pdbx_description
1 polymer ?
#
loop_
_entity_poly.entity_id
_entity_poly.type
_entity_poly.pdbx_seq_one_letter_code
_entity_poly.pdbx_strand_id
1 'polypeptide(L)'
;MKIRSSVAAAATAALAVGGVTLMAAPAQADLVTLCSGHGGAITLPTDLAVPAGKSCFLDGTVIQGDVTVRKGGNLHILGGEIQGEVIVQQDGYFDASDTSVDGRVVNRGSYGTYLEESSAGAALRTVPVEGAANDGFAFVVDSSVKNINAETGAVYVEGSRIGGAVKGTGVEYVDIYDSVVRGALTVSGSASGGILCDSEVIGAASYTDGAGPVAVGTGEQEGFCSSVNYIDGTLTVTGISGGAYIDNNIVGGDLVASGNTPTAQIGDANRVRGDILTQEVALRSFSTAVVEEFEAHQDDLAGEVEAARAETVDAALAAGPAF
;
A
#
# COMPACT_ATOMS: atom_id res chain seq x y z
N MET A 1 -44.98 -80.71 18.69
CA MET A 1 -43.81 -81.62 18.68
C MET A 1 -42.70 -80.89 17.94
N LYS A 2 -41.60 -80.46 18.59
CA LYS A 2 -40.40 -81.27 18.91
C LYS A 2 -39.88 -82.00 17.65
N ILE A 3 -38.64 -81.94 17.18
CA ILE A 3 -37.30 -81.58 17.69
C ILE A 3 -36.38 -81.62 16.43
N ARG A 4 -35.41 -80.70 16.27
CA ARG A 4 -33.93 -80.88 16.18
C ARG A 4 -33.43 -82.10 15.34
N SER A 5 -32.25 -82.16 14.69
CA SER A 5 -30.95 -81.52 14.89
C SER A 5 -29.96 -82.04 13.82
N SER A 6 -28.98 -81.20 13.45
CA SER A 6 -27.52 -81.44 13.30
C SER A 6 -26.95 -82.55 12.39
N VAL A 7 -26.02 -82.19 11.49
CA VAL A 7 -24.60 -82.65 11.31
C VAL A 7 -24.05 -81.86 10.09
N ALA A 8 -23.23 -80.80 10.24
CA ALA A 8 -21.76 -80.73 10.34
C ALA A 8 -20.97 -81.11 9.05
N ALA A 9 -20.33 -80.11 8.43
CA ALA A 9 -19.10 -80.27 7.65
C ALA A 9 -18.27 -78.99 7.76
N ALA A 10 -17.09 -79.13 8.35
CA ALA A 10 -16.09 -78.09 8.54
C ALA A 10 -15.27 -77.89 7.27
N ALA A 11 -14.98 -76.64 6.92
CA ALA A 11 -13.93 -76.28 5.96
C ALA A 11 -13.04 -75.21 6.60
N THR A 12 -11.84 -75.63 6.96
CA THR A 12 -10.66 -74.83 7.29
C THR A 12 -10.32 -73.90 6.13
N ALA A 13 -10.40 -72.58 6.35
CA ALA A 13 -9.82 -71.56 5.48
C ALA A 13 -8.77 -70.77 6.27
N ALA A 14 -7.53 -70.79 5.78
CA ALA A 14 -6.40 -70.08 6.35
C ALA A 14 -6.58 -68.56 6.26
N LEU A 15 -6.60 -67.88 7.40
CA LEU A 15 -6.52 -66.42 7.50
C LEU A 15 -5.05 -66.00 7.55
N ALA A 16 -4.55 -65.49 6.42
CA ALA A 16 -3.31 -64.74 6.36
C ALA A 16 -3.48 -63.62 5.32
N VAL A 17 -3.95 -62.46 5.76
CA VAL A 17 -3.69 -61.18 5.08
C VAL A 17 -3.27 -60.20 6.16
N GLY A 18 -1.97 -59.92 6.16
CA GLY A 18 -1.29 -59.06 7.11
C GLY A 18 -1.71 -57.60 7.02
N GLY A 19 -1.38 -56.87 8.08
CA GLY A 19 -1.85 -55.53 8.41
C GLY A 19 -1.75 -54.52 7.28
N VAL A 20 -2.87 -53.85 7.02
CA VAL A 20 -2.89 -52.54 6.38
C VAL A 20 -2.27 -51.56 7.38
N THR A 21 -0.98 -51.28 7.22
CA THR A 21 -0.38 -50.09 7.84
C THR A 21 -1.01 -48.89 7.13
N LEU A 22 -2.00 -48.28 7.78
CA LEU A 22 -2.43 -46.92 7.47
C LEU A 22 -1.20 -46.02 7.68
N MET A 23 -0.46 -45.77 6.60
CA MET A 23 0.48 -44.66 6.55
C MET A 23 -0.37 -43.40 6.66
N ALA A 24 -0.59 -42.92 7.88
CA ALA A 24 -1.06 -41.57 8.09
C ALA A 24 0.00 -40.67 7.44
N ALA A 25 -0.31 -40.09 6.29
CA ALA A 25 0.47 -38.96 5.80
C ALA A 25 0.51 -37.95 6.96
N PRO A 26 1.68 -37.41 7.32
CA PRO A 26 1.72 -36.35 8.31
C PRO A 26 0.82 -35.23 7.76
N ALA A 27 -0.28 -34.95 8.46
CA ALA A 27 -0.98 -33.71 8.25
C ALA A 27 -0.01 -32.63 8.69
N GLN A 28 0.72 -32.06 7.74
CA GLN A 28 1.40 -30.79 7.96
C GLN A 28 0.27 -29.77 8.05
N ALA A 29 -0.28 -29.62 9.26
CA ALA A 29 -0.98 -28.39 9.58
C ALA A 29 0.07 -27.31 9.40
N ASP A 30 -0.15 -26.40 8.44
CA ASP A 30 0.71 -25.22 8.27
C ASP A 30 0.86 -24.56 9.63
N LEU A 31 2.04 -24.69 10.20
CA LEU A 31 2.34 -24.18 11.51
C LEU A 31 2.46 -22.66 11.35
N VAL A 32 1.63 -21.90 12.05
CA VAL A 32 1.68 -20.43 12.04
C VAL A 32 2.28 -19.98 13.37
N THR A 33 3.37 -19.21 13.30
CA THR A 33 3.95 -18.56 14.48
C THR A 33 3.10 -17.36 14.85
N LEU A 34 2.63 -17.29 16.10
CA LEU A 34 1.91 -16.13 16.61
C LEU A 34 2.90 -15.15 17.24
N CYS A 35 2.86 -13.89 16.81
CA CYS A 35 3.67 -12.83 17.42
C CYS A 35 2.81 -11.91 18.28
N SER A 36 3.19 -11.76 19.55
CA SER A 36 2.62 -10.77 20.47
C SER A 36 3.70 -10.37 21.46
N GLY A 37 4.28 -9.19 21.31
CA GLY A 37 5.46 -8.80 22.07
C GLY A 37 6.58 -8.24 21.20
N HIS A 38 7.81 -8.33 21.67
CA HIS A 38 9.00 -7.99 20.91
C HIS A 38 9.91 -9.20 20.66
N GLY A 39 10.56 -9.22 19.50
CA GLY A 39 11.50 -10.25 19.08
C GLY A 39 12.73 -9.64 18.41
N GLY A 40 13.89 -10.24 18.62
CA GLY A 40 15.13 -9.86 17.93
C GLY A 40 15.42 -10.71 16.70
N ALA A 41 16.66 -10.63 16.22
CA ALA A 41 17.06 -11.26 14.96
C ALA A 41 17.01 -12.80 15.03
N ILE A 42 15.93 -13.37 14.49
CA ILE A 42 15.73 -14.82 14.35
C ILE A 42 15.18 -15.14 12.96
N THR A 43 15.21 -16.41 12.58
CA THR A 43 14.54 -16.90 11.37
C THR A 43 13.32 -17.72 11.74
N LEU A 44 12.15 -17.30 11.26
CA LEU A 44 10.90 -18.02 11.36
C LEU A 44 10.70 -18.85 10.08
N PRO A 45 10.77 -20.20 10.14
CA PRO A 45 10.59 -21.07 8.96
C PRO A 45 9.11 -21.25 8.57
N THR A 46 8.23 -20.43 9.14
CA THR A 46 6.78 -20.56 9.09
C THR A 46 6.15 -19.21 8.80
N ASP A 47 4.87 -19.22 8.44
CA ASP A 47 4.03 -18.03 8.45
C ASP A 47 4.04 -17.36 9.82
N LEU A 48 3.84 -16.05 9.82
CA LEU A 48 3.67 -15.23 11.01
C LEU A 48 2.25 -14.68 11.04
N ALA A 49 1.61 -14.70 12.21
CA ALA A 49 0.39 -13.95 12.43
C ALA A 49 0.46 -13.11 13.70
N VAL A 50 0.14 -11.82 13.57
CA VAL A 50 -0.13 -10.96 14.73
C VAL A 50 -1.60 -11.15 15.12
N PRO A 51 -1.91 -11.62 16.34
CA PRO A 51 -3.29 -11.80 16.78
C PRO A 51 -4.06 -10.47 16.81
N ALA A 52 -5.39 -10.57 16.78
CA ALA A 52 -6.25 -9.38 16.79
C ALA A 52 -6.01 -8.52 18.04
N GLY A 53 -5.89 -7.20 17.85
CA GLY A 53 -5.65 -6.24 18.94
C GLY A 53 -4.30 -6.39 19.65
N LYS A 54 -3.34 -7.12 19.06
CA LYS A 54 -1.99 -7.30 19.63
C LYS A 54 -0.97 -6.56 18.80
N SER A 55 0.09 -6.12 19.47
CA SER A 55 1.25 -5.51 18.83
C SER A 55 2.43 -6.47 18.85
N CYS A 56 3.17 -6.47 17.74
CA CYS A 56 4.37 -7.24 17.51
C CYS A 56 5.46 -6.27 17.02
N PHE A 57 6.62 -6.29 17.66
CA PHE A 57 7.80 -5.55 17.23
C PHE A 57 8.94 -6.53 16.95
N LEU A 58 9.49 -6.50 15.74
CA LEU A 58 10.55 -7.39 15.31
C LEU A 58 11.77 -6.57 14.86
N ASP A 59 12.94 -6.92 15.36
CA ASP A 59 14.21 -6.28 15.02
C ASP A 59 15.14 -7.33 14.38
N GLY A 60 15.40 -7.20 13.09
CA GLY A 60 16.27 -8.12 12.34
C GLY A 60 15.68 -9.50 12.04
N THR A 61 14.36 -9.67 12.15
CA THR A 61 13.72 -10.99 11.94
C THR A 61 13.56 -11.33 10.46
N VAL A 62 13.85 -12.58 10.10
CA VAL A 62 13.61 -13.16 8.77
C VAL A 62 12.41 -14.09 8.84
N ILE A 63 11.39 -13.84 8.01
CA ILE A 63 10.15 -14.62 7.94
C ILE A 63 10.10 -15.31 6.57
N GLN A 64 10.20 -16.65 6.57
CA GLN A 64 10.22 -17.46 5.35
C GLN A 64 8.82 -17.84 4.83
N GLY A 65 7.77 -17.29 5.45
CA GLY A 65 6.38 -17.53 5.09
C GLY A 65 5.61 -16.23 4.90
N ASP A 66 4.28 -16.37 4.82
CA ASP A 66 3.37 -15.24 4.72
C ASP A 66 3.15 -14.57 6.08
N VAL A 67 2.79 -13.29 6.06
CA VAL A 67 2.51 -12.50 7.25
C VAL A 67 1.05 -12.07 7.25
N THR A 68 0.34 -12.36 8.33
CA THR A 68 -1.03 -11.85 8.54
C THR A 68 -1.09 -10.98 9.79
N VAL A 69 -1.34 -9.69 9.60
CA VAL A 69 -1.72 -8.78 10.69
C VAL A 69 -3.24 -8.84 10.81
N ARG A 70 -3.75 -9.48 11.86
CA ARG A 70 -5.21 -9.64 12.05
C ARG A 70 -5.85 -8.33 12.47
N LYS A 71 -7.18 -8.31 12.53
CA LYS A 71 -7.98 -7.11 12.81
C LYS A 71 -7.45 -6.35 14.04
N GLY A 72 -7.14 -5.06 13.88
CA GLY A 72 -6.59 -4.21 14.94
C GLY A 72 -5.23 -4.64 15.49
N GLY A 73 -4.56 -5.60 14.85
CA GLY A 73 -3.20 -6.00 15.21
C GLY A 73 -2.18 -5.03 14.60
N ASN A 74 -1.00 -4.97 15.18
CA ASN A 74 0.07 -4.06 14.75
C ASN A 74 1.37 -4.85 14.58
N LEU A 75 2.00 -4.72 13.43
CA LEU A 75 3.32 -5.28 13.16
C LEU A 75 4.30 -4.17 12.82
N HIS A 76 5.34 -4.07 13.62
CA HIS A 76 6.52 -3.26 13.38
C HIS A 76 7.68 -4.18 13.08
N ILE A 77 8.36 -3.95 11.96
CA ILE A 77 9.57 -4.69 11.61
C ILE A 77 10.66 -3.72 11.19
N LEU A 78 11.82 -3.84 11.83
CA LEU A 78 13.01 -3.05 11.55
C LEU A 78 14.13 -3.99 11.08
N GLY A 79 14.80 -3.65 9.98
CA GLY A 79 15.97 -4.41 9.52
C GLY A 79 15.66 -5.86 9.09
N GLY A 80 14.42 -6.16 8.68
CA GLY A 80 13.93 -7.52 8.50
C GLY A 80 13.85 -8.01 7.05
N GLU A 81 13.41 -9.26 6.89
CA GLU A 81 13.08 -9.86 5.59
C GLU A 81 11.78 -10.66 5.70
N ILE A 82 10.86 -10.43 4.76
CA ILE A 82 9.61 -11.18 4.59
C ILE A 82 9.61 -11.78 3.19
N GLN A 83 9.73 -13.10 3.08
CA GLN A 83 9.77 -13.80 1.80
C GLN A 83 8.38 -13.99 1.18
N GLY A 84 7.32 -13.88 2.00
CA GLY A 84 5.92 -14.08 1.60
C GLY A 84 5.13 -12.79 1.34
N GLU A 85 3.82 -12.96 1.20
CA GLU A 85 2.83 -11.87 1.15
C GLU A 85 2.52 -11.35 2.56
N VAL A 86 2.32 -10.04 2.68
CA VAL A 86 1.82 -9.40 3.89
C VAL A 86 0.36 -9.02 3.69
N ILE A 87 -0.52 -9.51 4.55
CA ILE A 87 -1.93 -9.16 4.57
C ILE A 87 -2.25 -8.44 5.88
N VAL A 88 -2.64 -7.17 5.76
CA VAL A 88 -3.08 -6.34 6.89
C VAL A 88 -4.60 -6.26 6.86
N GLN A 89 -5.23 -6.83 7.88
CA GLN A 89 -6.69 -6.84 8.00
C GLN A 89 -7.22 -5.53 8.58
N GLN A 90 -8.54 -5.43 8.64
CA GLN A 90 -9.28 -4.25 9.10
C GLN A 90 -8.68 -3.62 10.36
N ASP A 91 -8.52 -2.30 10.37
CA ASP A 91 -7.96 -1.50 11.48
C ASP A 91 -6.53 -1.92 11.92
N GLY A 92 -5.87 -2.82 11.18
CA GLY A 92 -4.50 -3.25 11.49
C GLY A 92 -3.46 -2.23 11.04
N TYR A 93 -2.26 -2.31 11.59
CA TYR A 93 -1.14 -1.46 11.23
C TYR A 93 0.08 -2.30 10.85
N PHE A 94 0.74 -1.93 9.74
CA PHE A 94 2.00 -2.52 9.32
C PHE A 94 3.01 -1.43 9.04
N ASP A 95 4.13 -1.47 9.75
CA ASP A 95 5.22 -0.51 9.67
C ASP A 95 6.52 -1.28 9.46
N ALA A 96 7.15 -1.04 8.31
CA ALA A 96 8.37 -1.71 7.90
C ALA A 96 9.43 -0.66 7.56
N SER A 97 10.50 -0.64 8.36
CA SER A 97 11.67 0.20 8.15
C SER A 97 12.89 -0.66 7.85
N ASP A 98 13.70 -0.28 6.87
CA ASP A 98 14.89 -1.03 6.43
C ASP A 98 14.58 -2.53 6.23
N THR A 99 13.42 -2.83 5.64
CA THR A 99 12.89 -4.20 5.55
C THR A 99 12.60 -4.57 4.10
N SER A 100 12.90 -5.81 3.74
CA SER A 100 12.53 -6.37 2.43
C SER A 100 11.27 -7.23 2.53
N VAL A 101 10.37 -7.06 1.56
CA VAL A 101 9.14 -7.85 1.37
C VAL A 101 9.09 -8.37 -0.08
N ASP A 102 9.39 -9.64 -0.29
CA ASP A 102 9.43 -10.23 -1.63
C ASP A 102 8.03 -10.34 -2.27
N GLY A 103 7.03 -10.65 -1.44
CA GLY A 103 5.65 -10.76 -1.85
C GLY A 103 4.91 -9.43 -1.91
N ARG A 104 3.59 -9.49 -2.06
CA ARG A 104 2.72 -8.30 -2.08
C ARG A 104 2.47 -7.79 -0.67
N VAL A 105 2.18 -6.51 -0.52
CA VAL A 105 1.56 -5.96 0.69
C VAL A 105 0.11 -5.59 0.37
N VAL A 106 -0.84 -6.20 1.08
CA VAL A 106 -2.28 -6.02 0.89
C VAL A 106 -2.92 -5.46 2.15
N ASN A 107 -3.32 -4.19 2.07
CA ASN A 107 -4.13 -3.51 3.07
C ASN A 107 -5.62 -3.77 2.77
N ARG A 108 -6.34 -4.37 3.73
CA ARG A 108 -7.78 -4.67 3.65
C ARG A 108 -8.56 -3.87 4.69
N GLY A 109 -8.82 -2.59 4.39
CA GLY A 109 -9.46 -1.66 5.32
C GLY A 109 -8.66 -1.44 6.60
N SER A 110 -7.33 -1.57 6.51
CA SER A 110 -6.41 -1.41 7.63
C SER A 110 -6.31 0.06 8.04
N TYR A 111 -5.81 0.30 9.25
CA TYR A 111 -5.52 1.65 9.74
C TYR A 111 -4.38 2.26 8.94
N GLY A 112 -3.29 1.52 8.71
CA GLY A 112 -2.14 2.07 8.01
C GLY A 112 -1.17 1.01 7.49
N THR A 113 -0.44 1.40 6.46
CA THR A 113 0.74 0.69 5.98
C THR A 113 1.83 1.73 5.73
N TYR A 114 2.98 1.58 6.38
CA TYR A 114 4.12 2.47 6.25
C TYR A 114 5.34 1.65 5.83
N LEU A 115 5.94 2.00 4.68
CA LEU A 115 7.17 1.40 4.17
C LEU A 115 8.23 2.49 4.09
N GLU A 116 9.30 2.35 4.84
CA GLU A 116 10.41 3.31 4.94
C GLU A 116 11.74 2.63 4.68
N GLU A 117 12.58 3.25 3.86
CA GLU A 117 13.89 2.71 3.46
C GLU A 117 13.83 1.24 3.00
N SER A 118 12.65 0.80 2.54
CA SER A 118 12.32 -0.60 2.35
C SER A 118 12.54 -0.95 0.89
N SER A 119 13.49 -1.84 0.64
CA SER A 119 13.80 -2.29 -0.71
C SER A 119 13.07 -3.60 -0.98
N ALA A 120 11.97 -3.55 -1.75
CA ALA A 120 11.31 -4.81 -2.11
C ALA A 120 10.39 -4.74 -3.34
N GLY A 121 10.43 -5.77 -4.17
CA GLY A 121 9.55 -5.94 -5.33
C GLY A 121 8.05 -6.08 -4.99
N ALA A 122 7.64 -5.74 -3.78
CA ALA A 122 6.28 -5.71 -3.34
C ALA A 122 5.43 -4.84 -4.24
N ALA A 123 4.35 -5.43 -4.74
CA ALA A 123 3.21 -4.64 -5.16
C ALA A 123 2.47 -4.18 -3.90
N LEU A 124 2.05 -2.93 -3.85
CA LEU A 124 1.19 -2.41 -2.79
C LEU A 124 -0.24 -2.38 -3.29
N ARG A 125 -1.18 -2.90 -2.49
CA ARG A 125 -2.60 -2.84 -2.80
C ARG A 125 -3.43 -2.44 -1.58
N THR A 126 -4.29 -1.44 -1.73
CA THR A 126 -5.34 -1.14 -0.75
C THR A 126 -6.69 -1.58 -1.30
N VAL A 127 -7.46 -2.30 -0.49
CA VAL A 127 -8.76 -2.88 -0.88
C VAL A 127 -9.79 -2.51 0.18
N PRO A 128 -10.94 -1.93 -0.21
CA PRO A 128 -12.00 -1.63 0.74
C PRO A 128 -12.60 -2.90 1.33
N VAL A 129 -13.05 -2.80 2.58
CA VAL A 129 -13.78 -3.86 3.28
C VAL A 129 -15.16 -3.35 3.68
N GLU A 130 -16.19 -4.14 3.41
CA GLU A 130 -17.57 -3.81 3.80
C GLU A 130 -17.67 -3.67 5.33
N GLY A 131 -18.22 -2.56 5.79
CA GLY A 131 -18.36 -2.25 7.22
C GLY A 131 -17.07 -1.76 7.91
N ALA A 132 -16.00 -1.48 7.16
CA ALA A 132 -14.83 -0.76 7.64
C ALA A 132 -14.90 0.75 7.30
N ALA A 133 -14.14 1.57 8.01
CA ALA A 133 -14.04 3.01 7.77
C ALA A 133 -13.35 3.31 6.42
N ASN A 134 -12.38 2.48 6.02
CA ASN A 134 -11.73 2.53 4.71
C ASN A 134 -10.94 3.85 4.44
N ASP A 135 -10.66 4.59 5.50
CA ASP A 135 -9.98 5.91 5.54
C ASP A 135 -8.50 5.82 5.93
N GLY A 136 -7.98 4.62 6.20
CA GLY A 136 -6.57 4.42 6.55
C GLY A 136 -5.59 4.77 5.42
N PHE A 137 -4.30 4.57 5.67
CA PHE A 137 -3.26 5.04 4.74
C PHE A 137 -2.33 3.95 4.20
N ALA A 138 -1.61 4.29 3.13
CA ALA A 138 -0.55 3.51 2.53
C ALA A 138 0.58 4.43 2.07
N PHE A 139 1.64 4.52 2.86
CA PHE A 139 2.78 5.43 2.64
C PHE A 139 4.03 4.66 2.26
N VAL A 140 4.76 5.20 1.29
CA VAL A 140 5.99 4.62 0.73
C VAL A 140 7.04 5.72 0.68
N VAL A 141 8.00 5.66 1.62
CA VAL A 141 9.01 6.69 1.84
C VAL A 141 10.40 6.08 1.64
N ASP A 142 11.24 6.74 0.84
CA ASP A 142 12.62 6.32 0.53
C ASP A 142 12.74 4.84 0.10
N SER A 143 11.69 4.32 -0.54
CA SER A 143 11.48 2.90 -0.75
C SER A 143 11.46 2.55 -2.23
N SER A 144 11.62 1.27 -2.54
CA SER A 144 11.43 0.76 -3.90
C SER A 144 10.33 -0.28 -3.91
N VAL A 145 9.26 -0.05 -4.67
CA VAL A 145 8.10 -0.95 -4.81
C VAL A 145 7.81 -1.25 -6.28
N LYS A 146 7.12 -2.34 -6.58
CA LYS A 146 6.86 -2.74 -7.97
C LYS A 146 5.75 -1.93 -8.63
N ASN A 147 4.63 -1.75 -7.95
CA ASN A 147 3.47 -0.99 -8.42
C ASN A 147 2.56 -0.70 -7.23
N ILE A 148 1.72 0.33 -7.35
CA ILE A 148 0.72 0.71 -6.34
C ILE A 148 -0.66 0.66 -6.97
N ASN A 149 -1.60 -0.04 -6.33
CA ASN A 149 -3.01 -0.05 -6.74
C ASN A 149 -3.91 0.15 -5.52
N ALA A 150 -4.44 1.37 -5.38
CA ALA A 150 -5.26 1.77 -4.27
C ALA A 150 -6.72 1.95 -4.70
N GLU A 151 -7.62 1.30 -3.96
CA GLU A 151 -9.08 1.38 -4.14
C GLU A 151 -9.74 2.08 -2.93
N THR A 152 -8.94 2.49 -1.95
CA THR A 152 -9.39 3.06 -0.68
C THR A 152 -8.25 3.76 0.05
N GLY A 153 -8.59 4.64 0.98
CA GLY A 153 -7.63 5.26 1.88
C GLY A 153 -6.74 6.30 1.19
N ALA A 154 -5.72 6.74 1.93
CA ALA A 154 -4.70 7.68 1.49
C ALA A 154 -3.49 6.99 0.87
N VAL A 155 -2.87 7.62 -0.14
CA VAL A 155 -1.58 7.18 -0.71
C VAL A 155 -0.61 8.35 -0.70
N TYR A 156 0.55 8.13 -0.07
CA TYR A 156 1.66 9.07 -0.04
C TYR A 156 2.94 8.37 -0.49
N VAL A 157 3.68 9.01 -1.38
CA VAL A 157 4.93 8.48 -1.93
C VAL A 157 5.99 9.57 -1.90
N GLU A 158 7.10 9.33 -1.24
CA GLU A 158 8.20 10.29 -1.11
C GLU A 158 9.56 9.61 -1.31
N GLY A 159 10.49 10.27 -2.02
CA GLY A 159 11.87 9.78 -2.19
C GLY A 159 11.98 8.41 -2.88
N SER A 160 10.92 7.94 -3.53
CA SER A 160 10.69 6.53 -3.80
C SER A 160 10.76 6.16 -5.28
N ARG A 161 10.99 4.86 -5.55
CA ARG A 161 11.04 4.30 -6.91
C ARG A 161 9.98 3.23 -7.12
N ILE A 162 9.02 3.51 -7.99
CA ILE A 162 7.93 2.60 -8.34
C ILE A 162 8.27 1.98 -9.69
N GLY A 163 8.49 0.67 -9.72
CA GLY A 163 8.92 -0.06 -10.92
C GLY A 163 7.87 -0.17 -12.03
N GLY A 164 6.65 0.29 -11.78
CA GLY A 164 5.49 0.13 -12.66
C GLY A 164 4.47 1.24 -12.44
N ALA A 165 3.19 0.96 -12.68
CA ALA A 165 2.13 1.94 -12.57
C ALA A 165 1.74 2.26 -11.12
N VAL A 166 1.26 3.48 -10.91
CA VAL A 166 0.55 3.91 -9.71
C VAL A 166 -0.91 4.16 -10.10
N LYS A 167 -1.84 3.51 -9.43
CA LYS A 167 -3.28 3.67 -9.64
C LYS A 167 -3.99 3.97 -8.33
N GLY A 168 -4.77 5.05 -8.29
CA GLY A 168 -5.71 5.36 -7.22
C GLY A 168 -7.12 5.51 -7.80
N THR A 169 -8.10 4.83 -7.22
CA THR A 169 -9.51 4.92 -7.65
C THR A 169 -10.42 5.05 -6.45
N GLY A 170 -11.14 6.17 -6.34
CA GLY A 170 -12.05 6.41 -5.20
C GLY A 170 -11.32 6.52 -3.86
N VAL A 171 -10.06 6.95 -3.89
CA VAL A 171 -9.16 7.11 -2.73
C VAL A 171 -9.33 8.49 -2.10
N GLU A 172 -8.75 8.72 -0.92
CA GLU A 172 -8.77 10.03 -0.28
C GLU A 172 -7.88 11.01 -1.05
N TYR A 173 -6.60 10.68 -1.20
CA TYR A 173 -5.65 11.39 -2.06
C TYR A 173 -4.58 10.43 -2.60
N VAL A 174 -3.86 10.90 -3.62
CA VAL A 174 -2.63 10.26 -4.11
C VAL A 174 -1.59 11.35 -4.31
N ASP A 175 -0.59 11.32 -3.44
CA ASP A 175 0.45 12.31 -3.36
C ASP A 175 1.80 11.67 -3.67
N ILE A 176 2.55 12.28 -4.58
CA ILE A 176 3.83 11.78 -5.06
C ILE A 176 4.84 12.93 -5.08
N TYR A 177 5.90 12.76 -4.30
CA TYR A 177 6.97 13.73 -4.07
C TYR A 177 8.34 13.11 -4.31
N ASP A 178 9.24 13.84 -4.98
CA ASP A 178 10.64 13.44 -5.21
C ASP A 178 10.79 11.95 -5.62
N SER A 179 9.94 11.50 -6.53
CA SER A 179 9.76 10.07 -6.79
C SER A 179 9.75 9.74 -8.27
N VAL A 180 10.08 8.49 -8.58
CA VAL A 180 10.10 7.97 -9.96
C VAL A 180 9.06 6.88 -10.13
N VAL A 181 8.10 7.09 -11.03
CA VAL A 181 7.10 6.12 -11.46
C VAL A 181 7.46 5.59 -12.84
N ARG A 182 7.89 4.33 -12.94
CA ARG A 182 8.22 3.66 -14.21
C ARG A 182 6.98 3.07 -14.89
N GLY A 183 5.95 3.89 -15.05
CA GLY A 183 4.69 3.51 -15.66
C GLY A 183 3.71 4.67 -15.67
N ALA A 184 2.43 4.37 -15.91
CA ALA A 184 1.39 5.40 -15.84
C ALA A 184 1.05 5.73 -14.37
N LEU A 185 0.76 7.01 -14.13
CA LEU A 185 0.09 7.50 -12.93
C LEU A 185 -1.38 7.74 -13.27
N THR A 186 -2.30 7.08 -12.58
CA THR A 186 -3.74 7.22 -12.82
C THR A 186 -4.50 7.38 -11.51
N VAL A 187 -5.02 8.58 -11.27
CA VAL A 187 -5.84 8.93 -10.12
C VAL A 187 -7.22 9.31 -10.63
N SER A 188 -8.26 8.64 -10.14
CA SER A 188 -9.64 8.89 -10.54
C SER A 188 -10.58 8.94 -9.35
N GLY A 189 -11.39 9.99 -9.25
CA GLY A 189 -12.41 10.11 -8.20
C GLY A 189 -11.83 10.27 -6.80
N SER A 190 -10.67 10.93 -6.64
CA SER A 190 -10.12 11.18 -5.31
C SER A 190 -11.00 12.17 -4.53
N ALA A 191 -11.23 11.90 -3.25
CA ALA A 191 -12.15 12.69 -2.42
C ALA A 191 -11.54 14.02 -1.97
N SER A 192 -10.27 14.00 -1.58
CA SER A 192 -9.56 15.14 -0.98
C SER A 192 -8.41 15.66 -1.82
N GLY A 193 -8.04 15.01 -2.93
CA GLY A 193 -7.20 15.63 -3.95
C GLY A 193 -6.10 14.74 -4.50
N GLY A 194 -4.99 15.35 -4.87
CA GLY A 194 -3.78 14.64 -5.25
C GLY A 194 -2.68 15.57 -5.75
N ILE A 195 -1.44 15.18 -5.47
CA ILE A 195 -0.26 15.99 -5.75
C ILE A 195 0.77 15.18 -6.55
N LEU A 196 1.39 15.81 -7.54
CA LEU A 196 2.57 15.30 -8.23
C LEU A 196 3.65 16.39 -8.25
N CYS A 197 4.75 16.13 -7.56
CA CYS A 197 5.76 17.14 -7.28
C CYS A 197 7.18 16.58 -7.31
N ASP A 198 8.11 17.34 -7.87
CA ASP A 198 9.53 16.99 -7.99
C ASP A 198 9.78 15.58 -8.56
N SER A 199 8.87 15.09 -9.41
CA SER A 199 8.75 13.68 -9.74
C SER A 199 8.88 13.37 -11.23
N GLU A 200 9.23 12.13 -11.52
CA GLU A 200 9.36 11.59 -12.88
C GLU A 200 8.32 10.48 -13.13
N VAL A 201 7.47 10.65 -14.13
CA VAL A 201 6.51 9.65 -14.61
C VAL A 201 6.94 9.19 -16.01
N ILE A 202 7.49 7.98 -16.09
CA ILE A 202 7.84 7.30 -17.36
C ILE A 202 6.58 6.69 -17.96
N GLY A 203 5.64 7.54 -18.32
CA GLY A 203 4.33 7.18 -18.82
C GLY A 203 3.41 8.40 -18.87
N ALA A 204 2.12 8.16 -19.05
CA ALA A 204 1.11 9.21 -18.92
C ALA A 204 0.75 9.44 -17.44
N ALA A 205 0.39 10.67 -17.10
CA ALA A 205 -0.13 11.04 -15.79
C ALA A 205 -1.56 11.56 -15.95
N SER A 206 -2.50 11.06 -15.15
CA SER A 206 -3.90 11.48 -15.21
C SER A 206 -4.54 11.64 -13.83
N TYR A 207 -5.19 12.77 -13.62
CA TYR A 207 -6.09 13.05 -12.49
C TYR A 207 -7.48 13.35 -13.06
N THR A 208 -8.48 12.53 -12.74
CA THR A 208 -9.83 12.68 -13.29
C THR A 208 -10.93 12.64 -12.24
N ASP A 209 -11.99 13.41 -12.43
CA ASP A 209 -13.24 13.34 -11.66
C ASP A 209 -13.07 13.46 -10.14
N GLY A 210 -12.01 14.13 -9.68
CA GLY A 210 -11.69 14.31 -8.26
C GLY A 210 -12.48 15.44 -7.60
N ALA A 211 -12.88 15.23 -6.35
CA ALA A 211 -13.62 16.22 -5.58
C ALA A 211 -12.71 17.28 -4.94
N GLY A 212 -11.52 16.88 -4.48
CA GLY A 212 -10.52 17.76 -3.86
C GLY A 212 -9.57 18.43 -4.86
N PRO A 213 -8.70 19.33 -4.38
CA PRO A 213 -7.74 20.04 -5.22
C PRO A 213 -6.69 19.11 -5.81
N VAL A 214 -6.23 19.42 -7.02
CA VAL A 214 -5.12 18.71 -7.68
C VAL A 214 -4.01 19.69 -8.03
N ALA A 215 -2.79 19.35 -7.62
CA ALA A 215 -1.57 20.08 -7.97
C ALA A 215 -0.61 19.20 -8.74
N VAL A 216 -0.18 19.66 -9.92
CA VAL A 216 0.84 18.99 -10.73
C VAL A 216 1.96 19.98 -10.96
N GLY A 217 2.97 19.89 -10.10
CA GLY A 217 4.05 20.85 -9.93
C GLY A 217 3.59 22.15 -9.30
N THR A 218 4.52 23.07 -9.14
CA THR A 218 4.26 24.48 -8.83
C THR A 218 5.31 25.33 -9.54
N GLY A 219 4.98 26.59 -9.79
CA GLY A 219 5.88 27.53 -10.44
C GLY A 219 7.22 27.70 -9.69
N GLU A 220 8.16 28.41 -10.29
CA GLU A 220 9.57 28.55 -9.88
C GLU A 220 9.82 29.23 -8.50
N GLN A 221 8.86 29.25 -7.58
CA GLN A 221 9.05 29.77 -6.22
C GLN A 221 9.87 28.77 -5.39
N GLU A 222 10.79 29.29 -4.58
CA GLU A 222 11.55 28.47 -3.63
C GLU A 222 10.61 27.84 -2.60
N GLY A 223 10.74 26.53 -2.35
CA GLY A 223 9.92 25.79 -1.38
C GLY A 223 9.31 24.52 -1.96
N PHE A 224 8.03 24.28 -1.64
CA PHE A 224 7.19 23.20 -2.15
C PHE A 224 7.29 23.04 -3.68
N CYS A 225 7.56 21.82 -4.14
CA CYS A 225 7.77 21.42 -5.55
C CYS A 225 8.64 22.38 -6.37
N SER A 226 9.78 22.75 -5.80
CA SER A 226 10.73 23.68 -6.40
C SER A 226 11.44 23.13 -7.65
N SER A 227 11.34 21.83 -7.90
CA SER A 227 11.89 21.17 -9.08
C SER A 227 10.83 20.97 -10.16
N VAL A 228 11.30 20.57 -11.33
CA VAL A 228 10.45 20.29 -12.48
C VAL A 228 9.94 18.85 -12.40
N ASN A 229 8.65 18.64 -12.70
CA ASN A 229 8.17 17.29 -12.99
C ASN A 229 8.50 16.90 -14.43
N TYR A 230 8.82 15.63 -14.66
CA TYR A 230 8.91 15.06 -16.01
C TYR A 230 7.82 14.02 -16.22
N ILE A 231 6.99 14.21 -17.25
CA ILE A 231 5.98 13.24 -17.69
C ILE A 231 6.31 12.86 -19.13
N ASP A 232 6.68 11.60 -19.36
CA ASP A 232 7.06 11.12 -20.70
C ASP A 232 5.87 11.12 -21.68
N GLY A 233 4.66 10.86 -21.15
CA GLY A 233 3.42 10.80 -21.92
C GLY A 233 2.57 12.07 -21.83
N THR A 234 1.27 11.90 -22.06
CA THR A 234 0.24 12.94 -21.89
C THR A 234 -0.01 13.21 -20.40
N LEU A 235 -0.17 14.48 -20.05
CA LEU A 235 -0.70 14.92 -18.76
C LEU A 235 -2.18 15.29 -18.91
N THR A 236 -3.05 14.61 -18.18
CA THR A 236 -4.51 14.85 -18.19
C THR A 236 -5.00 15.24 -16.80
N VAL A 237 -5.60 16.42 -16.65
CA VAL A 237 -6.24 16.86 -15.39
C VAL A 237 -7.63 17.36 -15.71
N THR A 238 -8.66 16.55 -15.50
CA THR A 238 -10.01 16.84 -15.98
C THR A 238 -11.10 16.52 -14.97
N GLY A 239 -12.18 17.29 -14.97
CA GLY A 239 -13.32 17.01 -14.09
C GLY A 239 -13.04 17.24 -12.60
N ILE A 240 -12.01 18.01 -12.25
CA ILE A 240 -11.65 18.29 -10.86
C ILE A 240 -12.55 19.40 -10.30
N SER A 241 -13.23 19.16 -9.18
CA SER A 241 -14.13 20.14 -8.54
C SER A 241 -13.50 20.92 -7.38
N GLY A 242 -12.33 20.51 -6.88
CA GLY A 242 -11.61 21.21 -5.82
C GLY A 242 -10.62 22.26 -6.33
N GLY A 243 -10.49 22.38 -7.65
CA GLY A 243 -9.50 23.22 -8.33
C GLY A 243 -8.32 22.40 -8.85
N ALA A 244 -7.78 22.83 -9.99
CA ALA A 244 -6.65 22.20 -10.65
C ALA A 244 -5.57 23.24 -10.91
N TYR A 245 -4.34 22.91 -10.53
CA TYR A 245 -3.18 23.78 -10.65
C TYR A 245 -2.04 23.02 -11.33
N ILE A 246 -1.53 23.55 -12.44
CA ILE A 246 -0.58 22.84 -13.29
C ILE A 246 0.51 23.81 -13.71
N ASP A 247 1.72 23.64 -13.20
CA ASP A 247 2.86 24.47 -13.55
C ASP A 247 4.19 23.72 -13.45
N ASN A 248 5.22 24.24 -14.13
CA ASN A 248 6.59 23.73 -14.09
C ASN A 248 6.73 22.23 -14.44
N ASN A 249 6.01 21.79 -15.47
CA ASN A 249 6.08 20.42 -15.97
C ASN A 249 6.82 20.35 -17.32
N ILE A 250 7.56 19.27 -17.56
CA ILE A 250 7.94 18.84 -18.91
C ILE A 250 7.01 17.70 -19.31
N VAL A 251 6.22 17.91 -20.36
CA VAL A 251 5.24 16.94 -20.85
C VAL A 251 5.62 16.48 -22.25
N GLY A 252 5.93 15.19 -22.40
CA GLY A 252 6.35 14.58 -23.65
C GLY A 252 5.19 14.38 -24.65
N GLY A 253 3.96 14.28 -24.16
CA GLY A 253 2.72 14.27 -24.94
C GLY A 253 1.95 15.59 -24.90
N ASP A 254 0.63 15.49 -24.89
CA ASP A 254 -0.29 16.63 -24.76
C ASP A 254 -0.48 17.02 -23.29
N LEU A 255 -0.85 18.27 -23.04
CA LEU A 255 -1.39 18.73 -21.75
C LEU A 255 -2.88 18.98 -21.92
N VAL A 256 -3.72 18.22 -21.21
CA VAL A 256 -5.18 18.31 -21.28
C VAL A 256 -5.73 18.77 -19.94
N ALA A 257 -6.35 19.95 -19.90
CA ALA A 257 -6.97 20.50 -18.69
C ALA A 257 -8.36 21.09 -18.96
N SER A 258 -9.39 20.26 -18.87
CA SER A 258 -10.77 20.62 -19.24
C SER A 258 -11.81 20.02 -18.29
N GLY A 259 -12.98 20.65 -18.20
CA GLY A 259 -14.07 20.23 -17.31
C GLY A 259 -13.81 20.51 -15.83
N ASN A 260 -12.77 21.29 -15.49
CA ASN A 260 -12.42 21.61 -14.10
C ASN A 260 -13.27 22.77 -13.58
N THR A 261 -13.67 22.69 -12.31
CA THR A 261 -14.43 23.73 -11.62
C THR A 261 -13.81 23.98 -10.24
N PRO A 262 -13.23 25.15 -9.94
CA PRO A 262 -12.99 26.26 -10.86
C PRO A 262 -12.10 25.84 -12.05
N THR A 263 -12.10 26.69 -13.07
CA THR A 263 -11.20 26.54 -14.22
C THR A 263 -9.77 26.30 -13.78
N ALA A 264 -9.12 25.34 -14.44
CA ALA A 264 -7.72 25.01 -14.17
C ALA A 264 -6.81 26.23 -14.34
N GLN A 265 -5.90 26.39 -13.41
CA GLN A 265 -4.84 27.39 -13.44
C GLN A 265 -3.62 26.74 -14.09
N ILE A 266 -3.22 27.27 -15.25
CA ILE A 266 -2.10 26.76 -16.02
C ILE A 266 -1.02 27.83 -15.98
N GLY A 267 0.12 27.50 -15.39
CA GLY A 267 1.27 28.39 -15.34
C GLY A 267 2.09 28.37 -16.63
N ASP A 268 2.92 29.40 -16.79
CA ASP A 268 3.70 29.63 -18.01
C ASP A 268 4.96 28.75 -18.09
N ALA A 269 5.35 28.06 -17.00
CA ALA A 269 6.58 27.25 -16.95
C ALA A 269 6.39 25.82 -17.51
N ASN A 270 5.18 25.47 -17.94
CA ASN A 270 4.92 24.20 -18.61
C ASN A 270 5.58 24.13 -19.99
N ARG A 271 6.39 23.10 -20.21
CA ARG A 271 7.04 22.78 -21.49
C ARG A 271 6.38 21.54 -22.08
N VAL A 272 5.47 21.77 -23.02
CA VAL A 272 4.65 20.71 -23.64
C VAL A 272 5.15 20.46 -25.06
N ARG A 273 5.40 19.19 -25.40
CA ARG A 273 5.83 18.79 -26.74
C ARG A 273 4.65 18.65 -27.71
N GLY A 274 3.51 18.18 -27.22
CA GLY A 274 2.25 18.07 -27.95
C GLY A 274 1.40 19.34 -27.86
N ASP A 275 0.08 19.16 -27.93
CA ASP A 275 -0.89 20.25 -27.85
C ASP A 275 -1.24 20.60 -26.40
N ILE A 276 -1.62 21.85 -26.17
CA ILE A 276 -2.19 22.35 -24.92
C ILE A 276 -3.70 22.50 -25.12
N LEU A 277 -4.48 21.60 -24.52
CA LEU A 277 -5.92 21.49 -24.67
C LEU A 277 -6.61 21.88 -23.37
N THR A 278 -6.95 23.17 -23.23
CA THR A 278 -7.54 23.70 -22.01
C THR A 278 -8.90 24.34 -22.27
N GLN A 279 -9.77 24.35 -21.25
CA GLN A 279 -10.83 25.37 -21.22
C GLN A 279 -10.20 26.77 -21.09
N GLU A 280 -10.94 27.87 -21.33
CA GLU A 280 -10.39 29.23 -21.24
C GLU A 280 -9.51 29.38 -19.98
N VAL A 281 -8.23 29.69 -20.15
CA VAL A 281 -7.24 29.62 -19.07
C VAL A 281 -7.48 30.74 -18.06
N ALA A 282 -7.59 30.38 -16.79
CA ALA A 282 -7.48 31.36 -15.72
C ALA A 282 -5.98 31.62 -15.46
N LEU A 283 -5.43 32.68 -16.04
CA LEU A 283 -4.07 33.15 -15.73
C LEU A 283 -4.04 33.71 -14.30
N ARG A 284 -3.71 32.87 -13.33
CA ARG A 284 -3.43 33.28 -11.95
C ARG A 284 -2.24 32.48 -11.45
N SER A 285 -1.35 33.16 -10.73
CA SER A 285 -0.31 32.52 -9.94
C SER A 285 -0.94 31.59 -8.91
N PHE A 286 -0.30 30.45 -8.67
CA PHE A 286 -0.58 29.58 -7.51
C PHE A 286 -0.77 30.45 -6.27
N SER A 287 -1.94 30.36 -5.61
CA SER A 287 -2.16 31.17 -4.40
C SER A 287 -1.35 30.58 -3.25
N THR A 288 -0.62 31.41 -2.51
CA THR A 288 0.16 31.01 -1.32
C THR A 288 -0.63 30.13 -0.35
N ALA A 289 -1.92 30.42 -0.15
CA ALA A 289 -2.79 29.63 0.72
C ALA A 289 -2.93 28.15 0.32
N VAL A 290 -2.86 27.84 -0.97
CA VAL A 290 -2.94 26.46 -1.48
C VAL A 290 -1.62 25.73 -1.26
N VAL A 291 -0.49 26.42 -1.38
CA VAL A 291 0.83 25.87 -1.04
C VAL A 291 0.91 25.56 0.46
N GLU A 292 0.50 26.51 1.31
CA GLU A 292 0.45 26.33 2.75
C GLU A 292 -0.44 25.14 3.15
N GLU A 293 -1.56 24.91 2.45
CA GLU A 293 -2.44 23.76 2.67
C GLU A 293 -1.75 22.42 2.35
N PHE A 294 -0.99 22.36 1.25
CA PHE A 294 -0.25 21.15 0.88
C PHE A 294 0.96 20.88 1.78
N GLU A 295 1.69 21.91 2.19
CA GLU A 295 2.79 21.77 3.15
C GLU A 295 2.26 21.30 4.52
N ALA A 296 1.18 21.92 5.01
CA ALA A 296 0.54 21.49 6.25
C ALA A 296 0.04 20.04 6.16
N HIS A 297 -0.46 19.64 4.99
CA HIS A 297 -0.87 18.26 4.75
C HIS A 297 0.31 17.29 4.95
N GLN A 298 1.47 17.56 4.36
CA GLN A 298 2.67 16.71 4.52
C GLN A 298 3.09 16.57 5.99
N ASP A 299 3.11 17.68 6.74
CA ASP A 299 3.47 17.66 8.16
C ASP A 299 2.50 16.80 9.00
N ASP A 300 1.20 16.88 8.70
CA ASP A 300 0.17 16.07 9.37
C ASP A 300 0.37 14.56 9.13
N LEU A 301 0.78 14.16 7.91
CA LEU A 301 1.03 12.75 7.57
C LEU A 301 2.19 12.15 8.37
N ALA A 302 3.30 12.90 8.47
CA ALA A 302 4.45 12.48 9.26
C ALA A 302 4.07 12.35 10.75
N GLY A 303 3.27 13.29 11.27
CA GLY A 303 2.76 13.25 12.63
C GLY A 303 1.89 12.01 12.92
N GLU A 304 1.06 11.59 11.96
CA GLU A 304 0.21 10.41 12.08
C GLU A 304 1.04 9.12 12.23
N VAL A 305 2.05 8.92 11.38
CA VAL A 305 2.92 7.73 11.41
C VAL A 305 3.67 7.64 12.72
N GLU A 306 4.28 8.74 13.16
CA GLU A 306 5.08 8.77 14.39
C GLU A 306 4.22 8.51 15.63
N ALA A 307 3.00 9.06 15.67
CA ALA A 307 2.06 8.79 16.75
C ALA A 307 1.66 7.31 16.80
N ALA A 308 1.30 6.73 15.65
CA ALA A 308 0.92 5.33 15.55
C ALA A 308 2.07 4.41 15.97
N ARG A 309 3.28 4.64 15.41
CA ARG A 309 4.50 3.87 15.71
C ARG A 309 4.85 3.90 17.19
N ALA A 310 4.82 5.08 17.81
CA ALA A 310 5.12 5.22 19.24
C ALA A 310 4.15 4.38 20.10
N GLU A 311 2.83 4.49 19.86
CA GLU A 311 1.82 3.77 20.63
C GLU A 311 1.98 2.24 20.51
N THR A 312 2.15 1.75 19.28
CA THR A 312 2.12 0.32 19.00
C THR A 312 3.42 -0.39 19.36
N VAL A 313 4.57 0.27 19.24
CA VAL A 313 5.86 -0.23 19.72
C VAL A 313 5.86 -0.30 21.26
N ASP A 314 5.38 0.73 21.95
CA ASP A 314 5.26 0.70 23.42
C ASP A 314 4.35 -0.45 23.87
N ALA A 315 3.24 -0.69 23.17
CA ALA A 315 2.35 -1.82 23.44
C ALA A 315 3.04 -3.19 23.22
N ALA A 316 3.88 -3.33 22.18
CA ALA A 316 4.65 -4.54 21.92
C ALA A 316 5.71 -4.79 23.00
N LEU A 317 6.44 -3.75 23.41
CA LEU A 317 7.44 -3.85 24.49
C LEU A 317 6.79 -4.23 25.82
N ALA A 318 5.65 -3.62 26.15
CA ALA A 318 4.89 -3.91 27.37
C ALA A 318 4.33 -5.35 27.42
N ALA A 319 4.06 -5.97 26.26
CA ALA A 319 3.59 -7.35 26.17
C ALA A 319 4.69 -8.39 26.46
N GLY A 320 5.97 -7.99 26.47
CA GLY A 320 7.11 -8.88 26.73
C GLY A 320 7.62 -9.59 25.47
N PRO A 321 8.43 -10.66 25.59
CA PRO A 321 8.97 -11.40 24.44
C PRO A 321 7.86 -12.03 23.57
N ALA A 322 8.03 -11.96 22.25
CA ALA A 322 7.03 -12.39 21.26
C ALA A 322 6.87 -13.91 21.11
N PHE A 323 7.90 -14.69 21.47
CA PHE A 323 7.99 -16.15 21.36
C PHE A 323 8.92 -16.73 22.43
#